data_AF-A0A381ZVE6-F1
#
_entry.id   AF-A0A381ZVE6-F1
#
_cell.length_a   1.000
_cell.length_b   1.000
_cell.length_c   1.000
_cell.angle_alpha   90.00
_cell.angle_beta   90.00
_cell.angle_gamma   90.00
#
_symmetry.space_group_name_H-M   'P 1'
#
loop_
_entity.id
_entity.type
_entity.pdbx_description
1 polymer ?
#
loop_
_entity_poly.entity_id
_entity_poly.type
_entity_poly.pdbx_seq_one_letter_code
_entity_poly.pdbx_strand_id
1 'polypeptide(L)'
;MNKITYLDGTRLHRAMVAGVNNVLSRQDYLNKINVFPVPDGDTGTNMAFTLTSILDSTSNMVHPRVDDMLALIADAALDGARGNSGVILAQFFQGLSDGAAGVEKMTPESFAKAVKFGAEYARDALAEPQEGTILTVLTDFSNRLIELIQSQNHDFEHFLELGINEAEKSLKNTPNLLAVLKKAGVVDAGAQGFVDFLHGIFSFIKNGDLKGFKTDLASKQITVDMDDNRTDFENSEFRYCTECIIKG
;
A
#
# COMPACT_ATOMS: atom_id res chain seq x y z
N MET A 1 -28.68 0.73 -2.68
CA MET A 1 -27.46 0.05 -2.17
C MET A 1 -27.61 -0.16 -0.68
N ASN A 2 -27.25 -1.34 -0.18
CA ASN A 2 -27.20 -1.59 1.26
C ASN A 2 -25.99 -0.84 1.83
N LYS A 3 -26.23 0.09 2.74
CA LYS A 3 -25.17 0.86 3.40
C LYS A 3 -24.27 -0.07 4.19
N ILE A 4 -22.99 -0.12 3.84
CA ILE A 4 -21.97 -0.85 4.62
C ILE A 4 -21.60 0.06 5.79
N THR A 5 -21.94 -0.33 7.02
CA THR A 5 -21.64 0.47 8.22
C THR A 5 -20.38 0.02 8.95
N TYR A 6 -19.88 -1.20 8.65
CA TYR A 6 -18.64 -1.75 9.17
C TYR A 6 -18.06 -2.83 8.26
N LEU A 7 -16.78 -3.15 8.49
CA LEU A 7 -16.08 -4.32 7.97
C LEU A 7 -15.79 -5.28 9.13
N ASP A 8 -16.10 -6.56 8.98
CA ASP A 8 -15.53 -7.61 9.82
C ASP A 8 -14.18 -8.08 9.22
N GLY A 9 -13.44 -8.93 9.93
CA GLY A 9 -12.13 -9.40 9.48
C GLY A 9 -12.20 -10.15 8.14
N THR A 10 -13.29 -10.88 7.87
CA THR A 10 -13.49 -11.57 6.59
C THR A 10 -13.68 -10.61 5.42
N ARG A 11 -14.53 -9.57 5.59
CA ARG A 11 -14.74 -8.56 4.55
C ARG A 11 -13.50 -7.69 4.36
N LEU A 12 -12.80 -7.35 5.44
CA LEU A 12 -11.52 -6.64 5.39
C LEU A 12 -10.50 -7.45 4.58
N HIS A 13 -10.31 -8.73 4.90
CA HIS A 13 -9.40 -9.62 4.18
C HIS A 13 -9.71 -9.66 2.67
N ARG A 14 -10.98 -9.81 2.29
CA ARG A 14 -11.36 -9.80 0.87
C ARG A 14 -11.08 -8.46 0.20
N ALA A 15 -11.31 -7.35 0.89
CA ALA A 15 -10.98 -6.03 0.38
C ALA A 15 -9.46 -5.87 0.18
N MET A 16 -8.67 -6.34 1.16
CA MET A 16 -7.21 -6.39 1.09
C MET A 16 -6.74 -7.21 -0.11
N VAL A 17 -7.29 -8.41 -0.33
CA VAL A 17 -6.98 -9.26 -1.49
C VAL A 17 -7.25 -8.51 -2.80
N ALA A 18 -8.36 -7.78 -2.91
CA ALA A 18 -8.66 -6.98 -4.09
C ALA A 18 -7.67 -5.82 -4.29
N GLY A 19 -7.28 -5.15 -3.19
CA GLY A 19 -6.24 -4.13 -3.19
C GLY A 19 -4.90 -4.65 -3.69
N VAL A 20 -4.42 -5.76 -3.12
CA VAL A 20 -3.16 -6.41 -3.52
C VAL A 20 -3.18 -6.76 -5.01
N ASN A 21 -4.25 -7.42 -5.47
CA ASN A 21 -4.36 -7.81 -6.88
C ASN A 21 -4.30 -6.63 -7.84
N ASN A 22 -4.83 -5.47 -7.44
CA ASN A 22 -4.74 -4.27 -8.27
C ASN A 22 -3.31 -3.77 -8.38
N VAL A 23 -2.54 -3.75 -7.28
CA VAL A 23 -1.11 -3.39 -7.31
C VAL A 23 -0.32 -4.38 -8.16
N LEU A 24 -0.55 -5.69 -8.00
CA LEU A 24 0.11 -6.72 -8.81
C LEU A 24 -0.17 -6.53 -10.31
N SER A 25 -1.40 -6.15 -10.69
CA SER A 25 -1.73 -5.86 -12.09
C SER A 25 -1.03 -4.61 -12.66
N ARG A 26 -0.45 -3.79 -11.80
CA ARG A 26 0.18 -2.51 -12.12
C ARG A 26 1.69 -2.55 -11.92
N GLN A 27 2.26 -3.69 -11.53
CA GLN A 27 3.69 -3.87 -11.21
C GLN A 27 4.62 -3.23 -12.25
N ASP A 28 4.50 -3.62 -13.52
CA ASP A 28 5.38 -3.11 -14.60
C ASP A 28 5.25 -1.60 -14.79
N TYR A 29 4.05 -1.04 -14.60
CA TYR A 29 3.84 0.39 -14.67
C TYR A 29 4.53 1.12 -13.50
N LEU A 30 4.41 0.58 -12.28
CA LEU A 30 5.06 1.14 -11.09
C LEU A 30 6.59 1.11 -11.23
N ASN A 31 7.14 0.00 -11.75
CA ASN A 31 8.57 -0.12 -12.09
C ASN A 31 8.99 0.95 -13.11
N LYS A 32 8.21 1.14 -14.16
CA LYS A 32 8.50 2.12 -15.21
C LYS A 32 8.55 3.57 -14.73
N ILE A 33 7.77 3.93 -13.71
CA ILE A 33 7.75 5.30 -13.15
C ILE A 33 8.67 5.48 -11.94
N ASN A 34 9.43 4.44 -11.55
CA ASN A 34 10.39 4.54 -10.45
C ASN A 34 11.58 5.41 -10.85
N VAL A 35 11.60 6.65 -10.35
CA VAL A 35 12.68 7.62 -10.59
C VAL A 35 13.26 8.23 -9.31
N PHE A 36 12.76 7.82 -8.14
CA PHE A 36 13.19 8.31 -6.83
C PHE A 36 13.13 7.19 -5.76
N PRO A 37 14.11 7.11 -4.84
CA PRO A 37 15.35 7.89 -4.80
C PRO A 37 16.35 7.49 -5.88
N VAL A 38 16.24 6.26 -6.37
CA VAL A 38 17.09 5.69 -7.41
C VAL A 38 16.21 5.15 -8.54
N PRO A 39 16.49 5.46 -9.81
CA PRO A 39 15.73 4.95 -10.95
C PRO A 39 16.15 3.53 -11.33
N ASP A 40 16.01 2.59 -10.40
CA ASP A 40 16.39 1.17 -10.56
C ASP A 40 15.23 0.28 -11.06
N GLY A 41 14.04 0.87 -11.24
CA GLY A 41 12.90 0.16 -11.83
C GLY A 41 12.32 -0.95 -10.94
N ASP A 42 12.56 -0.94 -9.62
CA ASP A 42 12.17 -2.06 -8.75
C ASP A 42 10.96 -1.80 -7.84
N THR A 43 10.44 -0.56 -7.76
CA THR A 43 9.42 -0.18 -6.76
C THR A 43 8.17 -1.06 -6.82
N GLY A 44 7.67 -1.32 -8.02
CA GLY A 44 6.52 -2.20 -8.24
C GLY A 44 6.80 -3.64 -7.82
N THR A 45 7.99 -4.16 -8.16
CA THR A 45 8.44 -5.50 -7.76
C THR A 45 8.56 -5.63 -6.23
N ASN A 46 9.16 -4.64 -5.57
CA ASN A 46 9.31 -4.59 -4.11
C ASN A 46 7.96 -4.55 -3.39
N MET A 47 7.02 -3.73 -3.88
CA MET A 47 5.64 -3.71 -3.39
C MET A 47 4.93 -5.04 -3.66
N ALA A 48 5.10 -5.63 -4.84
CA ALA A 48 4.48 -6.90 -5.21
C ALA A 48 4.92 -8.05 -4.28
N PHE A 49 6.22 -8.16 -3.98
CA PHE A 49 6.72 -9.15 -3.02
C PHE A 49 6.10 -8.96 -1.63
N THR A 50 6.11 -7.74 -1.11
CA THR A 50 5.58 -7.39 0.23
C THR A 50 4.08 -7.65 0.32
N LEU A 51 3.31 -7.36 -0.74
CA LEU A 51 1.87 -7.57 -0.73
C LEU A 51 1.48 -9.04 -1.00
N THR A 52 2.31 -9.79 -1.73
CA THR A 52 2.08 -11.22 -1.98
C THR A 52 2.29 -12.05 -0.71
N SER A 53 3.24 -11.69 0.16
CA SER A 53 3.40 -12.37 1.45
C SER A 53 2.13 -12.31 2.30
N ILE A 54 1.39 -11.19 2.24
CA ILE A 54 0.09 -11.05 2.89
C ILE A 54 -0.91 -12.07 2.32
N LEU A 55 -0.97 -12.22 0.99
CA LEU A 55 -1.87 -13.19 0.35
C LEU A 55 -1.52 -14.62 0.76
N ASP A 56 -0.24 -14.97 0.76
CA ASP A 56 0.24 -16.30 1.09
C ASP A 56 -0.07 -16.67 2.55
N SER A 57 0.27 -15.79 3.49
CA SER A 57 0.04 -15.99 4.92
C SER A 57 -1.44 -16.03 5.30
N THR A 58 -2.29 -15.29 4.59
CA THR A 58 -3.72 -15.20 4.90
C THR A 58 -4.60 -16.17 4.08
N SER A 59 -4.01 -16.89 3.12
CA SER A 59 -4.74 -17.78 2.19
C SER A 59 -5.58 -18.87 2.88
N ASN A 60 -5.09 -19.41 4.00
CA ASN A 60 -5.73 -20.47 4.77
C ASN A 60 -6.12 -20.05 6.20
N MET A 61 -5.91 -18.78 6.55
CA MET A 61 -6.12 -18.26 7.91
C MET A 61 -6.82 -16.91 7.83
N VAL A 62 -8.15 -16.93 7.98
CA VAL A 62 -8.99 -15.73 7.96
C VAL A 62 -9.70 -15.61 9.30
N HIS A 63 -9.47 -14.50 9.99
CA HIS A 63 -10.09 -14.22 11.27
C HIS A 63 -11.39 -13.41 11.10
N PRO A 64 -12.47 -13.73 11.85
CA PRO A 64 -13.69 -12.92 11.83
C PRO A 64 -13.51 -11.55 12.49
N ARG A 65 -12.62 -11.43 13.48
CA ARG A 65 -12.30 -10.17 14.15
C ARG A 65 -11.31 -9.35 13.32
N VAL A 66 -11.47 -8.03 13.30
CA VAL A 66 -10.58 -7.15 12.55
C VAL A 66 -9.19 -7.06 13.18
N ASP A 67 -9.09 -6.92 14.50
CA ASP A 67 -7.81 -6.87 15.20
C ASP A 67 -6.94 -8.10 14.93
N ASP A 68 -7.48 -9.31 15.08
CA ASP A 68 -6.77 -10.55 14.77
C ASP A 68 -6.34 -10.62 13.28
N MET A 69 -7.22 -10.17 12.37
CA MET A 69 -6.92 -10.19 10.94
C MET A 69 -5.82 -9.19 10.57
N LEU A 70 -5.84 -7.98 11.15
CA LEU A 70 -4.83 -6.97 10.91
C LEU A 70 -3.48 -7.32 11.52
N ALA A 71 -3.47 -7.98 12.69
CA ALA A 71 -2.24 -8.50 13.28
C ALA A 71 -1.55 -9.50 12.34
N LEU A 72 -2.30 -10.48 11.79
CA LEU A 72 -1.76 -11.42 10.81
C LEU A 72 -1.28 -10.72 9.52
N ILE A 73 -2.00 -9.70 9.05
CA ILE A 73 -1.60 -8.91 7.87
C ILE A 73 -0.30 -8.14 8.14
N ALA A 74 -0.17 -7.51 9.31
CA ALA A 74 1.00 -6.75 9.70
C ALA A 74 2.24 -7.64 9.80
N ASP A 75 2.13 -8.77 10.50
CA ASP A 75 3.21 -9.75 10.62
C ASP A 75 3.67 -10.25 9.22
N ALA A 76 2.71 -10.61 8.36
CA ALA A 76 3.03 -11.08 7.01
C ALA A 76 3.68 -9.99 6.14
N ALA A 77 3.26 -8.73 6.29
CA ALA A 77 3.85 -7.61 5.57
C ALA A 77 5.30 -7.34 6.04
N LEU A 78 5.56 -7.44 7.35
CA LEU A 78 6.90 -7.29 7.93
C LEU A 78 7.83 -8.41 7.47
N ASP A 79 7.38 -9.66 7.52
CA ASP A 79 8.16 -10.83 7.09
C ASP A 79 8.50 -10.79 5.59
N GLY A 80 7.57 -10.25 4.78
CA GLY A 80 7.70 -10.15 3.33
C GLY A 80 8.29 -8.84 2.81
N ALA A 81 8.61 -7.89 3.68
CA ALA A 81 9.01 -6.55 3.28
C ALA A 81 10.27 -6.57 2.39
N ARG A 82 10.18 -5.93 1.22
CA ARG A 82 11.29 -5.77 0.27
C ARG A 82 11.46 -4.32 -0.16
N GLY A 83 12.71 -3.87 -0.16
CA GLY A 83 13.08 -2.49 -0.53
C GLY A 83 12.41 -1.42 0.36
N ASN A 84 12.62 -0.15 0.01
CA ASN A 84 12.07 0.96 0.79
C ASN A 84 10.54 1.01 0.72
N SER A 85 9.96 0.79 -0.47
CA SER A 85 8.51 0.82 -0.67
C SER A 85 7.80 -0.29 0.12
N GLY A 86 8.37 -1.49 0.17
CA GLY A 86 7.86 -2.61 0.96
C GLY A 86 7.95 -2.36 2.46
N VAL A 87 9.10 -1.85 2.95
CA VAL A 87 9.26 -1.52 4.38
C VAL A 87 8.26 -0.45 4.82
N ILE A 88 8.05 0.60 4.02
CA ILE A 88 7.06 1.66 4.35
C ILE A 88 5.65 1.07 4.44
N LEU A 89 5.26 0.19 3.52
CA LEU A 89 3.95 -0.48 3.57
C LEU A 89 3.82 -1.41 4.77
N ALA A 90 4.87 -2.16 5.11
CA ALA A 90 4.87 -3.03 6.27
C ALA A 90 4.68 -2.23 7.57
N GLN A 91 5.36 -1.07 7.69
CA GLN A 91 5.20 -0.17 8.83
C GLN A 91 3.81 0.48 8.86
N PHE A 92 3.25 0.82 7.69
CA PHE A 92 1.86 1.25 7.60
C PHE A 92 0.89 0.19 8.12
N PHE A 93 1.06 -1.08 7.73
CA PHE A 93 0.19 -2.17 8.21
C PHE A 93 0.39 -2.46 9.70
N GLN A 94 1.62 -2.36 10.21
CA GLN A 94 1.89 -2.46 11.64
C GLN A 94 1.13 -1.38 12.43
N GLY A 95 1.26 -0.11 12.04
CA GLY A 95 0.53 0.97 12.69
C GLY A 95 -0.99 0.85 12.53
N LEU A 96 -1.47 0.35 11.37
CA LEU A 96 -2.89 0.07 11.14
C LEU A 96 -3.40 -1.01 12.10
N SER A 97 -2.63 -2.08 12.34
CA SER A 97 -2.94 -3.14 13.29
C SER A 97 -2.99 -2.60 14.72
N ASP A 98 -1.97 -1.86 15.14
CA ASP A 98 -1.90 -1.30 16.49
C ASP A 98 -3.02 -0.29 16.77
N GLY A 99 -3.33 0.56 15.78
CA GLY A 99 -4.46 1.49 15.85
C GLY A 99 -5.84 0.81 15.83
N ALA A 100 -5.92 -0.46 15.45
CA ALA A 100 -7.13 -1.28 15.45
C ALA A 100 -7.19 -2.28 16.62
N ALA A 101 -6.25 -2.24 17.57
CA ALA A 101 -6.23 -3.17 18.69
C ALA A 101 -7.55 -3.18 19.46
N GLY A 102 -8.12 -4.37 19.67
CA GLY A 102 -9.41 -4.58 20.34
C GLY A 102 -10.65 -4.30 19.49
N VAL A 103 -10.48 -3.86 18.23
CA VAL A 103 -11.60 -3.62 17.30
C VAL A 103 -12.06 -4.93 16.68
N GLU A 104 -13.25 -5.39 17.07
CA GLU A 104 -13.86 -6.59 16.48
C GLU A 104 -14.39 -6.33 15.07
N LYS A 105 -15.07 -5.18 14.89
CA LYS A 105 -15.70 -4.74 13.65
C LYS A 105 -15.31 -3.30 13.38
N MET A 106 -14.74 -3.06 12.23
CA MET A 106 -14.19 -1.77 11.86
C MET A 106 -15.25 -0.88 11.23
N THR A 107 -15.66 0.15 11.97
CA THR A 107 -16.47 1.26 11.47
C THR A 107 -15.59 2.30 10.77
N PRO A 108 -16.17 3.26 10.01
CA PRO A 108 -15.43 4.39 9.46
C PRO A 108 -14.58 5.12 10.50
N GLU A 109 -15.08 5.29 11.73
CA GLU A 109 -14.36 5.95 12.81
C GLU A 109 -13.12 5.17 13.24
N SER A 110 -13.25 3.87 13.52
CA SER A 110 -12.09 3.04 13.87
C SER A 110 -11.11 2.91 12.71
N PHE A 111 -11.59 2.87 11.46
CA PHE A 111 -10.73 2.83 10.28
C PHE A 111 -9.92 4.12 10.14
N ALA A 112 -10.55 5.29 10.31
CA ALA A 112 -9.86 6.57 10.23
C ALA A 112 -8.71 6.67 11.27
N LYS A 113 -9.00 6.27 12.51
CA LYS A 113 -8.01 6.26 13.60
C LYS A 113 -6.86 5.28 13.33
N ALA A 114 -7.19 4.07 12.88
CA ALA A 114 -6.19 3.06 12.55
C ALA A 114 -5.31 3.50 11.37
N VAL A 115 -5.90 4.05 10.30
CA VAL A 115 -5.15 4.59 9.16
C VAL A 115 -4.27 5.76 9.57
N LYS A 116 -4.72 6.61 10.50
CA LYS A 116 -3.90 7.70 11.06
C LYS A 116 -2.66 7.17 11.76
N PHE A 117 -2.81 6.15 12.62
CA PHE A 117 -1.68 5.45 13.24
C PHE A 117 -0.76 4.83 12.19
N GLY A 118 -1.30 4.14 11.18
CA GLY A 118 -0.50 3.56 10.09
C GLY A 118 0.33 4.61 9.34
N ALA A 119 -0.26 5.76 9.03
CA ALA A 119 0.45 6.84 8.35
C ALA A 119 1.57 7.44 9.21
N GLU A 120 1.38 7.54 10.52
CA GLU A 120 2.39 7.98 11.48
C GLU A 120 3.54 6.97 11.58
N TYR A 121 3.24 5.67 11.71
CA TYR A 121 4.26 4.60 11.74
C TYR A 121 5.11 4.58 10.47
N ALA A 122 4.46 4.66 9.31
CA ALA A 122 5.16 4.69 8.02
C ALA A 122 6.12 5.89 7.90
N ARG A 123 5.75 7.04 8.46
CA ARG A 123 6.57 8.24 8.47
C ARG A 123 7.72 8.14 9.49
N ASP A 124 7.43 7.68 10.69
CA ASP A 124 8.41 7.58 11.79
C ASP A 124 9.44 6.46 11.58
N ALA A 125 9.14 5.49 10.71
CA ALA A 125 10.08 4.45 10.31
C ALA A 125 11.29 4.97 9.51
N LEU A 126 11.25 6.20 9.01
CA LEU A 126 12.31 6.79 8.21
C LEU A 126 13.02 7.91 8.97
N ALA A 127 14.35 7.84 9.00
CA ALA A 127 15.17 8.89 9.62
C ALA A 127 15.01 10.25 8.94
N GLU A 128 14.82 10.25 7.61
CA GLU A 128 14.63 11.45 6.80
C GLU A 128 13.39 11.28 5.90
N PRO A 129 12.18 11.56 6.41
CA PRO A 129 10.95 11.49 5.62
C PRO A 129 10.95 12.52 4.49
N GLN A 130 10.65 12.07 3.26
CA GLN A 130 10.65 12.94 2.08
C GLN A 130 9.23 13.28 1.63
N GLU A 131 8.91 14.57 1.54
CA GLU A 131 7.66 15.03 0.93
C GLU A 131 7.66 14.87 -0.59
N GLY A 132 6.48 14.64 -1.16
CA GLY A 132 6.31 14.25 -2.56
C GLY A 132 6.50 12.75 -2.79
N THR A 133 6.41 11.93 -1.74
CA THR A 133 6.46 10.46 -1.80
C THR A 133 5.15 9.85 -1.29
N ILE A 134 5.10 8.50 -1.22
CA ILE A 134 4.04 7.74 -0.55
C ILE A 134 3.66 8.30 0.85
N LEU A 135 4.62 8.86 1.59
CA LEU A 135 4.38 9.41 2.93
C LEU A 135 3.44 10.62 2.90
N THR A 136 3.56 11.49 1.89
CA THR A 136 2.67 12.64 1.71
C THR A 136 1.25 12.16 1.45
N VAL A 137 1.08 11.19 0.53
CA VAL A 137 -0.24 10.66 0.18
C VAL A 137 -0.89 9.92 1.35
N LEU A 138 -0.14 9.13 2.10
CA LEU A 138 -0.61 8.50 3.34
C LEU A 138 -1.07 9.53 4.37
N THR A 139 -0.28 10.59 4.55
CA THR A 139 -0.57 11.68 5.49
C THR A 139 -1.87 12.38 5.09
N ASP A 140 -2.00 12.81 3.84
CA ASP A 140 -3.18 13.53 3.32
C ASP A 140 -4.43 12.67 3.35
N PHE A 141 -4.32 11.39 2.93
CA PHE A 141 -5.41 10.42 3.02
C PHE A 141 -5.88 10.27 4.48
N SER A 142 -4.96 10.02 5.42
CA SER A 142 -5.30 9.82 6.82
C SER A 142 -5.96 11.05 7.45
N ASN A 143 -5.43 12.26 7.18
CA ASN A 143 -5.99 13.50 7.68
C ASN A 143 -7.41 13.72 7.14
N ARG A 144 -7.62 13.42 5.85
CA ARG A 144 -8.95 13.53 5.25
C ARG A 144 -9.98 12.61 5.91
N LEU A 145 -9.60 11.37 6.19
CA LEU A 145 -10.48 10.43 6.89
C LEU A 145 -10.86 10.95 8.29
N ILE A 146 -9.91 11.54 9.02
CA ILE A 146 -10.16 12.16 10.33
C ILE A 146 -11.11 13.35 10.23
N GLU A 147 -10.97 14.21 9.22
CA GLU A 147 -11.92 15.32 8.99
C GLU A 147 -13.33 14.82 8.69
N LEU A 148 -13.45 13.78 7.85
CA LEU A 148 -14.74 13.25 7.42
C LEU A 148 -15.56 12.70 8.60
N ILE A 149 -14.92 11.98 9.53
CA ILE A 149 -15.62 11.43 10.72
C ILE A 149 -16.09 12.51 11.70
N GLN A 150 -15.52 13.71 11.67
CA GLN A 150 -15.96 14.85 12.49
C GLN A 150 -17.19 15.56 11.89
N SER A 151 -17.38 15.44 10.58
CA SER A 151 -18.34 16.28 9.84
C SER A 151 -19.68 15.60 9.57
N GLN A 152 -19.71 14.29 9.30
CA GLN A 152 -20.92 13.57 8.88
C GLN A 152 -20.85 12.08 9.21
N ASN A 153 -22.02 11.43 9.27
CA ASN A 153 -22.11 9.97 9.36
C ASN A 153 -22.23 9.37 7.94
N HIS A 154 -21.09 9.03 7.35
CA HIS A 154 -21.01 8.39 6.05
C HIS A 154 -21.07 6.86 6.19
N ASP A 155 -21.66 6.17 5.20
CA ASP A 155 -21.39 4.73 5.07
C ASP A 155 -19.95 4.50 4.58
N PHE A 156 -19.44 3.29 4.79
CA PHE A 156 -18.04 2.95 4.56
C PHE A 156 -17.62 3.13 3.11
N GLU A 157 -18.52 2.89 2.14
CA GLU A 157 -18.23 3.06 0.72
C GLU A 157 -18.00 4.54 0.40
N HIS A 158 -18.96 5.39 0.72
CA HIS A 158 -18.84 6.82 0.43
C HIS A 158 -17.71 7.49 1.23
N PHE A 159 -17.51 7.05 2.47
CA PHE A 159 -16.39 7.48 3.30
C PHE A 159 -15.04 7.19 2.63
N LEU A 160 -14.86 5.96 2.13
CA LEU A 160 -13.63 5.56 1.46
C LEU A 160 -13.45 6.29 0.13
N GLU A 161 -14.51 6.47 -0.66
CA GLU A 161 -14.48 7.24 -1.92
C GLU A 161 -13.95 8.67 -1.71
N LEU A 162 -14.45 9.36 -0.69
CA LEU A 162 -14.01 10.72 -0.37
C LEU A 162 -12.54 10.78 0.09
N GLY A 163 -12.07 9.77 0.82
CA GLY A 163 -10.66 9.63 1.16
C GLY A 163 -9.79 9.40 -0.07
N ILE A 164 -10.18 8.46 -0.95
CA ILE A 164 -9.44 8.13 -2.18
C ILE A 164 -9.31 9.36 -3.08
N ASN A 165 -10.37 10.15 -3.23
CA ASN A 165 -10.32 11.40 -3.99
C ASN A 165 -9.24 12.37 -3.47
N GLU A 166 -8.95 12.37 -2.16
CA GLU A 166 -7.87 13.19 -1.60
C GLU A 166 -6.49 12.56 -1.84
N ALA A 167 -6.38 11.25 -1.70
CA ALA A 167 -5.15 10.51 -2.03
C ALA A 167 -4.74 10.73 -3.50
N GLU A 168 -5.70 10.70 -4.44
CA GLU A 168 -5.45 10.99 -5.85
C GLU A 168 -4.98 12.43 -6.11
N LYS A 169 -5.54 13.42 -5.41
CA LYS A 169 -5.10 14.82 -5.53
C LYS A 169 -3.67 14.97 -5.00
N SER A 170 -3.38 14.37 -3.84
CA SER A 170 -2.05 14.37 -3.25
C SER A 170 -1.03 13.72 -4.19
N LEU A 171 -1.38 12.55 -4.75
CA LEU A 171 -0.58 11.86 -5.76
C LEU A 171 -0.27 12.74 -6.97
N LYS A 172 -1.28 13.39 -7.55
CA LYS A 172 -1.10 14.32 -8.68
C LYS A 172 -0.21 15.51 -8.33
N ASN A 173 -0.13 15.86 -7.05
CA ASN A 173 0.69 16.96 -6.55
C ASN A 173 2.13 16.54 -6.19
N THR A 174 2.46 15.25 -6.12
CA THR A 174 3.83 14.83 -5.79
C THR A 174 4.92 15.44 -6.70
N PRO A 175 4.69 15.67 -8.01
CA PRO A 175 5.68 16.33 -8.85
C PRO A 175 5.92 17.81 -8.48
N ASN A 176 4.96 18.46 -7.84
CA ASN A 176 5.16 19.83 -7.35
C ASN A 176 5.99 19.88 -6.07
N LEU A 177 6.07 18.78 -5.32
CA LEU A 177 6.80 18.65 -4.07
C LEU A 177 8.21 18.10 -4.27
N LEU A 178 8.41 17.25 -5.29
CA LEU A 178 9.69 16.61 -5.55
C LEU A 178 10.14 16.85 -7.00
N ALA A 179 11.21 17.63 -7.15
CA ALA A 179 11.68 18.13 -8.46
C ALA A 179 12.06 17.02 -9.46
N VAL A 180 12.58 15.88 -8.97
CA VAL A 180 12.96 14.73 -9.83
C VAL A 180 11.74 14.15 -10.54
N LEU A 181 10.60 14.04 -9.84
CA LEU A 181 9.33 13.59 -10.40
C LEU A 181 8.83 14.55 -11.48
N LYS A 182 8.90 15.87 -11.19
CA LYS A 182 8.55 16.92 -12.17
C LYS A 182 9.39 16.85 -13.44
N LYS A 183 10.69 16.67 -13.29
CA LYS A 183 11.64 16.58 -14.41
C LYS A 183 11.39 15.35 -15.27
N ALA A 184 11.06 14.23 -14.64
CA ALA A 184 10.71 12.98 -15.32
C ALA A 184 9.27 12.98 -15.89
N GLY A 185 8.41 13.89 -15.45
CA GLY A 185 7.02 13.97 -15.89
C GLY A 185 6.13 12.85 -15.35
N VAL A 186 6.50 12.28 -14.19
CA VAL A 186 5.80 11.16 -13.54
C VAL A 186 5.43 11.53 -12.10
N VAL A 187 4.48 10.80 -11.50
CA VAL A 187 4.18 10.84 -10.07
C VAL A 187 5.10 9.90 -9.30
N ASP A 188 5.01 9.89 -7.96
CA ASP A 188 5.78 8.98 -7.14
C ASP A 188 5.28 7.54 -7.31
N ALA A 189 6.20 6.59 -7.53
CA ALA A 189 5.87 5.20 -7.81
C ALA A 189 5.22 4.50 -6.61
N GLY A 190 5.75 4.70 -5.40
CA GLY A 190 5.20 4.12 -4.17
C GLY A 190 3.81 4.69 -3.87
N ALA A 191 3.64 6.01 -3.99
CA ALA A 191 2.37 6.68 -3.82
C ALA A 191 1.31 6.20 -4.81
N GLN A 192 1.66 6.05 -6.09
CA GLN A 192 0.78 5.49 -7.10
C GLN A 192 0.36 4.07 -6.74
N GLY A 193 1.30 3.24 -6.27
CA GLY A 193 1.02 1.89 -5.83
C GLY A 193 0.04 1.85 -4.63
N PHE A 194 0.16 2.78 -3.69
CA PHE A 194 -0.80 2.91 -2.59
C PHE A 194 -2.19 3.35 -3.07
N VAL A 195 -2.28 4.28 -4.03
CA VAL A 195 -3.57 4.68 -4.61
C VAL A 195 -4.20 3.53 -5.40
N ASP A 196 -3.41 2.78 -6.18
CA ASP A 196 -3.85 1.57 -6.87
C ASP A 196 -4.38 0.54 -5.85
N PHE A 197 -3.69 0.36 -4.73
CA PHE A 197 -4.15 -0.51 -3.64
C PHE A 197 -5.53 -0.09 -3.10
N LEU A 198 -5.74 1.21 -2.83
CA LEU A 198 -7.03 1.73 -2.35
C LEU A 198 -8.16 1.53 -3.38
N HIS A 199 -7.87 1.69 -4.68
CA HIS A 199 -8.86 1.43 -5.73
C HIS A 199 -9.31 -0.03 -5.78
N GLY A 200 -8.40 -0.97 -5.56
CA GLY A 200 -8.76 -2.40 -5.47
C GLY A 200 -9.69 -2.68 -4.29
N ILE A 201 -9.36 -2.14 -3.11
CA ILE A 201 -10.22 -2.19 -1.91
C ILE A 201 -11.61 -1.61 -2.21
N PHE A 202 -11.66 -0.40 -2.75
CA PHE A 202 -12.92 0.29 -3.04
C PHE A 202 -13.78 -0.45 -4.05
N SER A 203 -13.18 -0.98 -5.11
CA SER A 203 -13.89 -1.79 -6.11
C SER A 203 -14.57 -3.01 -5.47
N PHE A 204 -13.90 -3.69 -4.54
CA PHE A 204 -14.51 -4.78 -3.80
C PHE A 204 -15.63 -4.31 -2.86
N ILE A 205 -15.43 -3.22 -2.11
CA ILE A 205 -16.45 -2.69 -1.20
C ILE A 205 -17.72 -2.30 -1.95
N LYS A 206 -17.58 -1.66 -3.12
CA LYS A 206 -18.69 -1.21 -3.97
C LYS A 206 -19.42 -2.36 -4.66
N ASN A 207 -18.68 -3.32 -5.22
CA ASN A 207 -19.25 -4.36 -6.09
C ASN A 207 -19.50 -5.70 -5.37
N GLY A 208 -18.84 -5.95 -4.25
CA GLY A 208 -18.97 -7.15 -3.43
C GLY A 208 -18.43 -8.45 -4.05
N ASP A 209 -17.77 -8.39 -5.22
CA ASP A 209 -17.32 -9.57 -5.96
C ASP A 209 -15.80 -9.60 -6.14
N LEU A 210 -15.21 -10.74 -5.77
CA LEU A 210 -13.82 -11.06 -6.05
C LEU A 210 -13.63 -11.77 -7.39
N LYS A 211 -14.69 -12.24 -8.06
CA LYS A 211 -14.58 -13.01 -9.31
C LYS A 211 -13.91 -12.22 -10.43
N GLY A 212 -14.05 -10.89 -10.45
CA GLY A 212 -13.30 -10.01 -11.36
C GLY A 212 -11.78 -10.02 -11.13
N PHE A 213 -11.33 -10.46 -9.95
CA PHE A 213 -9.92 -10.59 -9.57
C PHE A 213 -9.41 -12.05 -9.62
N LYS A 214 -10.30 -13.04 -9.73
CA LYS A 214 -9.96 -14.47 -9.73
C LYS A 214 -9.30 -14.98 -11.02
N THR A 215 -9.15 -14.16 -12.05
CA THR A 215 -8.72 -14.64 -13.37
C THR A 215 -7.20 -14.79 -13.55
N ASP A 216 -6.34 -14.25 -12.67
CA ASP A 216 -4.88 -14.25 -12.94
C ASP A 216 -3.96 -14.64 -11.76
N LEU A 217 -4.49 -15.02 -10.60
CA LEU A 217 -3.64 -15.38 -9.45
C LEU A 217 -2.81 -16.66 -9.69
N ALA A 218 -3.29 -17.56 -10.55
CA ALA A 218 -2.57 -18.77 -10.91
C ALA A 218 -1.50 -18.55 -12.01
N SER A 219 -1.42 -17.34 -12.59
CA SER A 219 -0.58 -17.03 -13.75
C SER A 219 0.32 -15.81 -13.59
N LYS A 220 0.09 -14.93 -12.61
CA LYS A 220 0.97 -13.78 -12.34
C LYS A 220 2.17 -14.21 -11.50
N GLN A 221 3.19 -14.72 -12.18
CA GLN A 221 4.54 -14.72 -11.64
C GLN A 221 4.95 -13.26 -11.41
N ILE A 222 5.49 -12.94 -10.22
CA ILE A 222 6.17 -11.67 -9.99
C ILE A 222 7.28 -11.59 -11.04
N THR A 223 7.15 -10.66 -11.98
CA THR A 223 8.14 -10.45 -13.03
C THR A 223 9.37 -9.83 -12.39
N VAL A 224 10.45 -10.61 -12.28
CA VAL A 224 11.76 -10.09 -11.91
C VAL A 224 12.46 -9.76 -13.22
N ASP A 225 12.26 -8.55 -13.73
CA ASP A 225 13.14 -8.02 -14.77
C ASP A 225 14.48 -7.68 -14.11
N MET A 226 15.37 -8.68 -14.02
CA MET A 226 16.79 -8.39 -13.92
C MET A 226 17.23 -7.93 -15.30
N ASP A 227 17.22 -6.63 -15.50
CA ASP A 227 17.73 -6.03 -16.73
C ASP A 227 19.23 -6.35 -16.85
N ASP A 228 19.58 -7.35 -17.66
CA ASP A 228 20.94 -7.71 -18.07
C ASP A 228 21.52 -6.69 -19.08
N ASN A 229 20.84 -5.54 -19.26
CA ASN A 229 21.36 -4.42 -20.01
C ASN A 229 22.47 -3.73 -19.22
N ARG A 230 23.68 -4.28 -19.38
CA ARG A 230 24.95 -3.56 -19.30
C ARG A 230 24.91 -2.34 -20.21
N THR A 231 24.26 -1.27 -19.77
CA THR A 231 24.55 0.06 -20.27
C THR A 231 25.82 0.51 -19.58
N ASP A 232 26.88 0.70 -20.37
CA ASP A 232 28.15 1.28 -19.95
C ASP A 232 27.89 2.65 -19.31
N PHE A 233 27.75 2.67 -18.00
CA PHE A 233 27.85 3.87 -17.20
C PHE A 233 29.28 3.95 -16.67
N GLU A 234 30.13 4.63 -17.43
CA GLU A 234 31.38 5.15 -16.90
C GLU A 234 31.08 6.11 -15.72
N ASN A 235 31.76 5.88 -14.61
CA ASN A 235 31.72 6.63 -13.34
C ASN A 235 30.50 6.45 -12.42
N SER A 236 30.60 5.46 -11.53
CA SER A 236 30.09 5.60 -10.16
C SER A 236 31.00 4.79 -9.24
N GLU A 237 31.84 5.49 -8.48
CA GLU A 237 32.97 4.91 -7.73
C GLU A 237 32.57 3.99 -6.57
N PHE A 238 31.30 3.92 -6.15
CA PHE A 238 30.88 2.99 -5.09
C PHE A 238 29.43 2.52 -5.25
N ARG A 239 29.25 1.22 -5.56
CA ARG A 239 27.96 0.51 -5.48
C ARG A 239 28.18 -0.81 -4.74
N TYR A 240 27.78 -0.87 -3.48
CA TYR A 240 27.64 -2.16 -2.78
C TYR A 240 26.31 -2.18 -2.01
N CYS A 241 25.34 -2.91 -2.56
CA CYS A 241 24.28 -3.52 -1.76
C CYS A 241 24.85 -4.84 -1.23
N THR A 242 25.04 -4.96 0.08
CA THR A 242 25.41 -6.23 0.71
C THR A 242 24.15 -6.84 1.30
N GLU A 243 23.65 -7.91 0.69
CA GLU A 243 22.65 -8.76 1.29
C GLU A 243 23.35 -9.95 1.97
N CYS A 244 23.04 -10.21 3.24
CA CYS A 244 23.54 -11.37 3.96
C CYS A 244 22.37 -12.23 4.43
N ILE A 245 22.50 -13.54 4.23
CA ILE A 245 21.59 -14.55 4.75
C ILE A 245 22.24 -15.14 6.00
N ILE A 246 21.62 -14.94 7.17
CA ILE A 246 21.99 -15.65 8.39
C ILE A 246 21.15 -16.93 8.44
N LYS A 247 21.82 -18.08 8.41
CA LYS A 247 21.19 -19.39 8.56
C LYS A 247 21.51 -19.93 9.94
N GLY A 248 20.48 -19.99 10.79
CA GLY A 248 20.49 -20.74 12.05
C GLY A 248 20.10 -22.19 11.84
#